data_AF-A0A950VJE4-F1
#
_entry.id   AF-A0A950VJE4-F1
#
_cell.length_a   1.000
_cell.length_b   1.000
_cell.length_c   1.000
_cell.angle_alpha   90.00
_cell.angle_beta   90.00
_cell.angle_gamma   90.00
#
_symmetry.space_group_name_H-M   'P 1'
#
loop_
_entity.id
_entity.type
_entity.pdbx_description
1 polymer ?
#
loop_
_entity_poly.entity_id
_entity_poly.type
_entity_poly.pdbx_seq_one_letter_code
_entity_poly.pdbx_strand_id
1 'polypeptide(L)'
;MGNLMSHPEFSPGLADVPVAESAVSFIDGKRARLEYRGLAVETLARESCFEETAWLLLKGDLPSQRELADFDDQLRHHRRIKYKLKDLVKCLPETGHPMDAL
;
A
#
# COMPACT_ATOMS: atom_id res chain seq x y z
N MET A 1 13.79 -48.75 -3.20
CA MET A 1 13.49 -47.77 -2.14
C MET A 1 13.25 -46.44 -2.84
N GLY A 2 12.00 -46.16 -3.22
CA GLY A 2 11.68 -45.08 -4.15
C GLY A 2 10.52 -44.21 -3.64
N ASN A 3 10.72 -42.90 -3.76
CA ASN A 3 9.79 -41.78 -3.62
C ASN A 3 9.14 -41.54 -2.25
N LEU A 4 9.79 -40.71 -1.43
CA LEU A 4 9.04 -39.72 -0.65
C LEU A 4 8.62 -38.59 -1.61
N MET A 5 7.38 -38.65 -2.09
CA MET A 5 6.70 -37.44 -2.53
C MET A 5 6.44 -36.62 -1.26
N SER A 6 7.30 -35.64 -0.98
CA SER A 6 7.08 -34.68 0.10
C SER A 6 5.88 -33.82 -0.30
N HIS A 7 4.73 -34.08 0.32
CA HIS A 7 3.61 -33.15 0.28
C HIS A 7 4.08 -31.79 0.84
N PRO A 8 3.66 -30.67 0.23
CA PRO A 8 3.98 -29.35 0.78
C PRO A 8 3.50 -29.30 2.23
N GLU A 9 4.41 -28.92 3.13
CA GLU A 9 4.12 -28.78 4.55
C GLU A 9 3.04 -27.71 4.73
N PHE A 10 1.94 -28.07 5.40
CA PHE A 10 0.86 -27.14 5.67
C PHE A 10 1.35 -26.10 6.67
N SER A 11 1.43 -24.83 6.25
CA SER A 11 1.76 -23.69 7.12
C SER A 11 0.51 -22.84 7.40
N PRO A 12 -0.08 -22.94 8.61
CA PRO A 12 -1.21 -22.11 9.00
C PRO A 12 -0.87 -20.62 8.89
N GLY A 13 -1.73 -19.85 8.21
CA GLY A 13 -1.52 -18.41 8.05
C GLY A 13 -0.37 -18.01 7.12
N LEU A 14 0.16 -18.95 6.32
CA LEU A 14 1.24 -18.71 5.33
C LEU A 14 2.57 -18.26 5.95
N ALA A 15 2.81 -18.58 7.22
CA ALA A 15 4.09 -18.29 7.86
C ALA A 15 5.24 -18.95 7.09
N ASP A 16 6.30 -18.18 6.80
CA ASP A 16 7.49 -18.60 6.05
C ASP A 16 7.23 -19.10 4.61
N VAL A 17 6.04 -18.86 4.06
CA VAL A 17 5.69 -19.20 2.68
C VAL A 17 5.81 -17.96 1.79
N PRO A 18 6.77 -17.90 0.84
CA PRO A 18 6.80 -16.83 -0.14
C PRO A 18 5.60 -16.96 -1.10
N VAL A 19 4.69 -15.98 -1.06
CA VAL A 19 3.44 -16.00 -1.86
C VAL A 19 3.60 -15.33 -3.22
N ALA A 20 4.46 -14.32 -3.32
CA ALA A 20 4.66 -13.54 -4.53
C ALA A 20 6.04 -12.86 -4.55
N GLU A 21 6.53 -12.60 -5.75
CA GLU A 21 7.68 -11.71 -5.97
C GLU A 21 7.20 -10.26 -6.06
N SER A 22 7.88 -9.33 -5.39
CA SER A 22 7.54 -7.91 -5.40
C SER A 22 8.78 -7.04 -5.32
N ALA A 23 8.79 -5.97 -6.10
CA ALA A 23 9.80 -4.92 -6.05
C ALA A 23 9.28 -3.64 -5.35
N VAL A 24 8.14 -3.71 -4.63
CA VAL A 24 7.49 -2.52 -4.03
C VAL A 24 8.12 -2.13 -2.71
N SER A 25 8.29 -3.09 -1.78
CA SER A 25 8.82 -2.83 -0.45
C SER A 25 9.72 -3.95 0.03
N PHE A 26 10.70 -3.59 0.85
CA PHE A 26 11.56 -4.53 1.55
C PHE A 26 11.41 -4.34 3.07
N ILE A 27 11.32 -5.45 3.79
CA ILE A 27 11.15 -5.46 5.25
C ILE A 27 12.20 -6.40 5.85
N ASP A 28 13.00 -5.89 6.78
CA ASP A 28 13.84 -6.68 7.68
C ASP A 28 13.48 -6.34 9.12
N GLY A 29 12.64 -7.17 9.72
CA GLY A 29 12.18 -7.00 11.09
C GLY A 29 13.28 -7.17 12.15
N LYS A 30 14.38 -7.88 11.84
CA LYS A 30 15.49 -8.05 12.79
C LYS A 30 16.35 -6.79 12.88
N ARG A 31 16.45 -6.06 11.77
CA ARG A 31 17.21 -4.80 11.66
C ARG A 31 16.32 -3.56 11.74
N ALA A 32 15.02 -3.72 12.00
CA ALA A 32 14.01 -2.65 12.01
C ALA A 32 14.06 -1.77 10.75
N ARG A 33 14.22 -2.40 9.58
CA ARG A 33 14.37 -1.70 8.29
C ARG A 33 13.12 -1.90 7.44
N LEU A 34 12.56 -0.79 6.98
CA LEU A 34 11.46 -0.75 6.02
C LEU A 34 11.84 0.18 4.87
N GLU A 35 11.71 -0.33 3.64
CA GLU A 35 12.03 0.44 2.44
C GLU A 35 10.92 0.38 1.42
N TYR A 36 10.67 1.50 0.74
CA TYR A 36 9.81 1.60 -0.42
C TYR A 36 10.66 1.86 -1.65
N ARG A 37 10.59 0.96 -2.64
CA ARG A 37 11.42 1.00 -3.86
C ARG A 37 12.92 1.23 -3.58
N GLY A 38 13.42 0.67 -2.46
CA GLY A 38 14.82 0.81 -2.04
C GLY A 38 15.15 2.09 -1.26
N LEU A 39 14.17 2.97 -1.01
CA LEU A 39 14.34 4.15 -0.15
C LEU A 39 13.83 3.86 1.26
N ALA A 40 14.63 4.21 2.26
CA ALA A 40 14.27 4.08 3.67
C ALA A 40 13.02 4.93 3.99
N VAL A 41 12.04 4.34 4.68
CA VAL A 41 10.79 5.03 5.01
C VAL A 41 11.02 6.21 5.94
N GLU A 42 12.04 6.17 6.78
CA GLU A 42 12.43 7.29 7.64
C GLU A 42 12.87 8.52 6.84
N THR A 43 13.54 8.30 5.70
CA THR A 43 13.91 9.37 4.78
C THR A 43 12.67 9.94 4.12
N LEU A 44 11.79 9.09 3.58
CA LEU A 44 10.53 9.52 2.96
C LEU A 44 9.66 10.31 3.95
N ALA A 45 9.54 9.85 5.20
CA ALA A 45 8.74 10.52 6.22
C ALA A 45 9.28 11.91 6.61
N ARG A 46 10.60 12.13 6.50
CA ARG A 46 11.24 13.41 6.86
C ARG A 46 11.36 14.38 5.69
N GLU A 47 11.58 13.86 4.49
CA GLU A 47 12.05 14.64 3.35
C GLU A 47 11.07 14.65 2.17
N SER A 48 10.05 13.79 2.19
CA SER A 48 9.05 13.65 1.13
C SER A 48 7.65 14.05 1.61
N CYS A 49 6.68 14.01 0.72
CA CYS A 49 5.26 14.14 1.03
C CYS A 49 4.49 12.87 0.66
N PHE A 50 3.21 12.82 1.04
CA PHE A 50 2.35 11.68 0.75
C PHE A 50 2.21 11.44 -0.76
N GLU A 51 1.97 12.50 -1.53
CA GLU A 51 1.78 12.42 -2.98
C GLU A 51 3.03 11.90 -3.70
N GLU A 52 4.22 12.35 -3.30
CA GLU A 52 5.49 11.89 -3.84
C GLU A 52 5.77 10.42 -3.48
N THR A 53 5.51 10.02 -2.23
CA THR A 53 5.62 8.62 -1.79
C THR A 53 4.61 7.71 -2.51
N ALA A 54 3.38 8.18 -2.70
CA ALA A 54 2.35 7.45 -3.44
C ALA A 54 2.76 7.28 -4.91
N TRP A 55 3.33 8.32 -5.53
CA TRP A 55 3.88 8.24 -6.88
C TRP A 55 4.99 7.19 -6.96
N LEU A 56 5.98 7.24 -6.04
CA LEU A 56 7.07 6.27 -5.96
C LEU A 56 6.55 4.82 -5.91
N LEU A 57 5.56 4.54 -5.05
CA LEU A 57 5.00 3.20 -4.91
C LEU A 57 4.31 2.74 -6.20
N LEU A 58 3.53 3.62 -6.84
CA LEU A 58 2.76 3.32 -8.05
C LEU A 58 3.62 3.25 -9.33
N LYS A 59 4.65 4.09 -9.44
CA LYS A 59 5.44 4.29 -10.67
C LYS A 59 6.82 3.67 -10.63
N GLY A 60 7.38 3.45 -9.44
CA GLY A 60 8.68 2.82 -9.23
C GLY A 60 9.81 3.80 -8.94
N ASP A 61 9.70 5.06 -9.38
CA ASP A 61 10.72 6.10 -9.23
C ASP A 61 10.13 7.39 -8.66
N LEU A 62 10.97 8.29 -8.14
CA LEU A 62 10.54 9.61 -7.67
C LEU A 62 10.12 10.51 -8.86
N PRO A 63 9.06 11.32 -8.70
CA PRO A 63 8.62 12.25 -9.73
C PRO A 63 9.59 13.43 -9.87
N SER A 64 9.65 14.01 -11.07
CA SER A 64 10.12 15.38 -11.24
C SER A 64 9.14 16.39 -10.61
N GLN A 65 9.58 17.62 -10.38
CA GLN A 65 8.71 18.68 -9.82
C GLN A 65 7.43 18.90 -10.64
N ARG A 66 7.53 18.82 -11.97
CA ARG A 66 6.38 18.97 -12.87
C ARG A 66 5.42 17.79 -12.73
N GLU A 67 5.93 16.57 -12.73
CA GLU A 67 5.11 15.37 -12.57
C GLU A 67 4.40 15.35 -11.22
N LEU A 68 5.08 15.77 -10.15
CA LEU A 68 4.48 15.88 -8.83
C LEU A 68 3.35 16.91 -8.80
N ALA A 69 3.56 18.08 -9.41
CA ALA A 69 2.52 19.12 -9.50
C ALA A 69 1.30 18.64 -10.31
N ASP A 70 1.54 18.00 -11.45
CA ASP A 70 0.47 17.44 -12.29
C ASP A 70 -0.29 16.32 -11.55
N PHE A 71 0.42 15.49 -10.77
CA PHE A 71 -0.19 14.43 -9.97
C PHE A 71 -1.03 14.97 -8.81
N ASP A 72 -0.55 15.98 -8.09
CA ASP A 72 -1.31 16.62 -7.01
C ASP A 72 -2.59 17.28 -7.54
N ASP A 73 -2.52 17.96 -8.70
CA ASP A 73 -3.73 18.53 -9.34
C ASP A 73 -4.75 17.45 -9.72
N GLN A 74 -4.29 16.35 -10.34
CA GLN A 74 -5.15 15.20 -10.64
C GLN A 74 -5.80 14.62 -9.38
N LEU A 75 -5.02 14.39 -8.32
CA LEU A 75 -5.55 13.89 -7.06
C LEU A 75 -6.62 14.82 -6.51
N ARG A 76 -6.36 16.13 -6.44
CA ARG A 76 -7.32 17.14 -5.97
C ARG A 76 -8.59 17.17 -6.81
N HIS A 77 -8.45 17.13 -8.14
CA HIS A 77 -9.57 17.12 -9.06
C HIS A 77 -10.50 15.92 -8.83
N HIS A 78 -9.93 14.78 -8.47
CA HIS A 78 -10.65 13.53 -8.24
C HIS A 78 -11.10 13.28 -6.79
N ARG A 79 -10.87 14.20 -5.84
CA ARG A 79 -11.35 14.07 -4.44
C ARG A 79 -12.87 14.13 -4.28
N ARG A 80 -13.61 14.69 -5.25
CA ARG A 80 -15.05 14.94 -5.10
C ARG A 80 -15.85 13.64 -5.15
N ILE A 81 -16.49 13.31 -4.03
CA ILE A 81 -17.42 12.18 -3.92
C ILE A 81 -18.80 12.54 -4.53
N LYS A 82 -19.35 11.63 -5.34
CA LYS A 82 -20.69 11.76 -5.95
C LYS A 82 -21.77 11.82 -4.86
N TYR A 83 -22.80 12.67 -5.04
CA TYR A 83 -23.87 12.87 -4.05
C TYR A 83 -24.54 11.56 -3.62
N LYS A 84 -24.85 10.67 -4.57
CA LYS A 84 -25.46 9.37 -4.28
C LYS A 84 -24.65 8.52 -3.29
N LEU A 85 -23.31 8.56 -3.34
CA LEU A 85 -22.46 7.83 -2.40
C LEU A 85 -22.53 8.46 -1.00
N LYS A 86 -22.59 9.79 -0.91
CA LYS A 86 -22.77 10.48 0.37
C LYS A 86 -24.10 10.12 1.02
N ASP A 87 -25.16 10.02 0.23
CA ASP A 87 -26.48 9.65 0.73
C ASP A 87 -26.53 8.20 1.20
N LEU A 88 -25.84 7.28 0.51
CA LEU A 88 -25.67 5.90 1.00
C LEU A 88 -24.96 5.82 2.34
N VAL A 89 -23.86 6.56 2.52
CA VAL A 89 -23.12 6.59 3.80
C VAL A 89 -24.00 7.11 4.94
N LYS A 90 -24.87 8.10 4.68
CA LYS A 90 -25.83 8.62 5.67
C LYS A 90 -26.91 7.61 6.07
N CYS A 91 -27.15 6.57 5.27
CA CYS A 91 -28.09 5.51 5.61
C CYS A 91 -27.50 4.47 6.55
N LEU A 92 -26.17 4.48 6.76
CA LEU A 92 -25.54 3.59 7.72
C LEU A 92 -25.85 4.03 9.16
N PRO A 93 -25.87 3.10 10.14
CA PRO A 93 -26.06 3.45 11.53
C PRO A 93 -24.99 4.46 12.01
N GLU A 94 -25.40 5.49 12.74
CA GLU A 94 -24.46 6.49 13.29
C GLU A 94 -23.44 5.87 14.26
N THR A 95 -23.80 4.77 14.92
CA THR A 95 -22.93 3.99 15.81
C THR A 95 -22.26 2.80 15.10
N GLY A 96 -22.40 2.71 13.77
CA GLY A 96 -21.76 1.67 12.96
C GLY A 96 -20.24 1.80 13.03
N HIS A 97 -19.54 0.68 12.89
CA HIS A 97 -18.09 0.73 12.89
C HIS A 97 -17.62 1.42 11.58
N PRO A 98 -16.66 2.37 11.61
CA PRO A 98 -16.27 3.11 10.40
C PRO A 98 -15.83 2.24 9.22
N MET A 99 -15.25 1.07 9.49
CA MET A 99 -14.88 0.09 8.45
C MET A 99 -16.08 -0.45 7.67
N ASP A 100 -17.28 -0.46 8.24
CA ASP A 100 -18.50 -0.90 7.55
C ASP A 100 -18.95 0.13 6.49
N ALA A 101 -18.40 1.36 6.56
CA ALA A 101 -18.68 2.47 5.66
C ALA A 101 -17.58 2.73 4.62
N LEU A 102 -16.44 2.03 4.69
CA LEU A 102 -15.28 2.20 3.82
C LEU A 102 -15.41 1.44 2.49
#